data_AF-A0A0C3DK57-F1
#
_entry.id   AF-A0A0C3DK57-F1
#
_cell.length_a   1.000
_cell.length_b   1.000
_cell.length_c   1.000
_cell.angle_alpha   90.00
_cell.angle_beta   90.00
_cell.angle_gamma   90.00
#
_symmetry.space_group_name_H-M   'P 1'
#
loop_
_entity.id
_entity.type
_entity.pdbx_description
1 polymer ?
#
loop_
_entity_poly.entity_id
_entity_poly.type
_entity_poly.pdbx_seq_one_letter_code
_entity_poly.pdbx_strand_id
1 'polypeptide(L)'
;MSVLESLREAAERFGFPIMLKSRKEAYDDCGNFKVRGFYDFDGAINSMGKLQLYAEKWIPFEKELTIIVVRTEDDEENLQDVHAYPAVETIHEDSICTSVFYPPRQVSTDVCAKASKTVAEAIRTPKGRGIFAVKNFLLKDESITVNEVAPRPHNSGHIFIGGIPYMSQYKAHLYSVLGIFPHSIKLQPHVSAAAIMLNILGGIDGESHQALFNLTSQMYSTMTIMDISLHLYGKSPKPGRKIGHITVTSYDKAAQAPCASKSCYRKRLYMSIFWARYMCLKLFCLSSFRALQHGASILHQRLLPN
;
A
#
# COMPACT_ATOMS: atom_id res chain seq x y z
N MET A 1 20.05 -19.27 24.50
CA MET A 1 18.90 -18.50 25.02
C MET A 1 17.64 -19.12 24.42
N SER A 2 16.69 -19.49 25.25
CA SER A 2 15.38 -20.00 24.81
C SER A 2 14.52 -18.87 24.22
N VAL A 3 13.50 -19.20 23.43
CA VAL A 3 12.55 -18.20 22.90
C VAL A 3 11.87 -17.42 24.03
N LEU A 4 11.56 -18.10 25.15
CA LEU A 4 10.95 -17.47 26.33
C LEU A 4 11.87 -16.42 26.96
N GLU A 5 13.15 -16.73 27.12
CA GLU A 5 14.14 -15.79 27.64
C GLU A 5 14.30 -14.58 26.70
N SER A 6 14.39 -14.82 25.39
CA SER A 6 14.47 -13.73 24.41
C SER A 6 13.21 -12.85 24.38
N LEU A 7 12.01 -13.42 24.59
CA LEU A 7 10.77 -12.66 24.72
C LEU A 7 10.75 -11.79 25.98
N ARG A 8 11.28 -12.27 27.11
CA ARG A 8 11.43 -11.48 28.33
C ARG A 8 12.39 -10.31 28.12
N GLU A 9 13.55 -10.56 27.54
CA GLU A 9 14.53 -9.51 27.23
C GLU A 9 13.94 -8.45 26.28
N ALA A 10 13.21 -8.88 25.24
CA ALA A 10 12.53 -7.95 24.33
C ALA A 10 11.46 -7.11 25.05
N ALA A 11 10.69 -7.72 25.96
CA ALA A 11 9.68 -7.01 26.75
C ALA A 11 10.31 -6.01 27.73
N GLU A 12 11.43 -6.37 28.38
CA GLU A 12 12.19 -5.45 29.25
C GLU A 12 12.74 -4.27 28.46
N ARG A 13 13.25 -4.52 27.25
CA ARG A 13 13.85 -3.49 26.40
C ARG A 13 12.84 -2.54 25.76
N PHE A 14 11.72 -3.06 25.26
CA PHE A 14 10.78 -2.29 24.44
C PHE A 14 9.48 -1.93 25.15
N GLY A 15 9.16 -2.60 26.26
CA GLY A 15 7.82 -2.57 26.86
C GLY A 15 6.79 -3.29 25.98
N PHE A 16 5.56 -3.34 26.46
CA PHE A 16 4.43 -3.90 25.68
C PHE A 16 3.59 -2.80 25.00
N PRO A 17 2.93 -3.12 23.87
CA PRO A 17 3.07 -4.36 23.11
C PRO A 17 4.40 -4.42 22.32
N ILE A 18 4.83 -5.64 21.97
CA ILE A 18 5.89 -5.88 20.99
C ILE A 18 5.32 -6.62 19.77
N MET A 19 5.96 -6.44 18.61
CA MET A 19 5.66 -7.22 17.41
C MET A 19 6.74 -8.29 17.23
N LEU A 20 6.35 -9.56 17.32
CA LEU A 20 7.20 -10.69 16.99
C LEU A 20 7.06 -11.03 15.51
N LYS A 21 8.18 -11.14 14.80
CA LYS A 21 8.19 -11.38 13.36
C LYS A 21 9.13 -12.53 13.01
N SER A 22 8.71 -13.35 12.05
CA SER A 22 9.61 -14.30 11.37
C SER A 22 10.60 -13.53 10.52
N ARG A 23 11.88 -13.90 10.59
CA ARG A 23 12.95 -13.28 9.79
C ARG A 23 12.83 -13.57 8.30
N LYS A 24 12.15 -14.66 7.94
CA LYS A 24 12.00 -15.12 6.56
C LYS A 24 10.56 -15.49 6.28
N GLU A 25 10.17 -15.36 5.02
CA GLU A 25 8.88 -15.81 4.49
C GLU A 25 7.65 -15.21 5.18
N ALA A 26 7.82 -14.10 5.90
CA ALA A 26 6.70 -13.32 6.41
C ALA A 26 6.08 -12.50 5.28
N TYR A 27 4.76 -12.54 5.16
CA TYR A 27 4.00 -11.73 4.20
C TYR A 27 2.56 -11.55 4.68
N ASP A 28 1.97 -10.38 4.44
CA ASP A 28 0.63 -10.02 4.93
C ASP A 28 0.50 -10.36 6.45
N ASP A 29 -0.38 -11.27 6.86
CA ASP A 29 -0.54 -11.72 8.27
C ASP A 29 0.41 -12.85 8.68
N CYS A 30 0.99 -13.58 7.72
CA CYS A 30 1.81 -14.75 7.95
C CYS A 30 3.17 -14.36 8.57
N GLY A 31 3.51 -15.01 9.69
CA GLY A 31 4.80 -14.80 10.36
C GLY A 31 4.86 -13.55 11.23
N ASN A 32 3.71 -12.99 11.64
CA ASN A 32 3.63 -11.88 12.59
C ASN A 32 2.78 -12.29 13.82
N PHE A 33 3.20 -11.91 15.03
CA PHE A 33 2.42 -12.10 16.24
C PHE A 33 2.58 -10.90 17.17
N LYS A 34 1.45 -10.25 17.49
CA LYS A 34 1.42 -9.14 18.44
C LYS A 34 1.38 -9.68 19.87
N VAL A 35 2.44 -9.45 20.64
CA VAL A 35 2.53 -9.82 22.05
C VAL A 35 2.14 -8.61 22.89
N ARG A 36 0.99 -8.68 23.56
CA ARG A 36 0.39 -7.59 24.35
C ARG A 36 0.81 -7.61 25.82
N GLY A 37 1.34 -8.72 26.29
CA GLY A 37 1.83 -8.89 27.65
C GLY A 37 2.44 -10.26 27.85
N PHE A 38 2.89 -10.54 29.07
CA PHE A 38 3.45 -11.84 29.45
C PHE A 38 2.49 -13.01 29.20
N TYR A 39 1.18 -12.78 29.29
CA TYR A 39 0.14 -13.78 29.03
C TYR A 39 0.08 -14.27 27.57
N ASP A 40 0.70 -13.56 26.62
CA ASP A 40 0.74 -13.97 25.22
C ASP A 40 1.97 -14.84 24.89
N PHE A 41 2.89 -15.06 25.83
CA PHE A 41 4.17 -15.73 25.56
C PHE A 41 3.98 -17.18 25.10
N ASP A 42 3.14 -17.95 25.78
CA ASP A 42 2.90 -19.35 25.41
C ASP A 42 2.26 -19.43 24.01
N GLY A 43 1.31 -18.54 23.71
CA GLY A 43 0.71 -18.44 22.38
C GLY A 43 1.73 -18.09 21.29
N ALA A 44 2.62 -17.14 21.56
CA ALA A 44 3.69 -16.75 20.64
C ALA A 44 4.69 -17.90 20.41
N ILE A 45 5.10 -18.61 21.47
CA ILE A 45 6.02 -19.75 21.38
C ILE A 45 5.37 -20.92 20.63
N ASN A 46 4.12 -21.23 20.93
CA ASN A 46 3.40 -22.31 20.24
C ASN A 46 3.21 -22.03 18.76
N SER A 47 2.91 -20.77 18.41
CA SER A 47 2.67 -20.35 17.02
C SER A 47 3.97 -20.20 16.22
N MET A 48 5.00 -19.57 16.82
CA MET A 48 6.16 -19.09 16.07
C MET A 48 7.51 -19.61 16.58
N GLY A 49 7.57 -20.28 17.74
CA GLY A 49 8.82 -20.61 18.44
C GLY A 49 9.77 -21.56 17.69
N LYS A 50 9.30 -22.20 16.61
CA LYS A 50 10.13 -23.03 15.71
C LYS A 50 10.79 -22.22 14.58
N LEU A 51 10.41 -20.97 14.39
CA LEU A 51 10.92 -20.10 13.33
C LEU A 51 12.12 -19.29 13.84
N GLN A 52 12.88 -18.70 12.91
CA GLN A 52 13.87 -17.69 13.27
C GLN A 52 13.16 -16.35 13.46
N LEU A 53 13.22 -15.82 14.68
CA LEU A 53 12.42 -14.66 15.06
C LEU A 53 13.26 -13.43 15.35
N TYR A 54 12.59 -12.29 15.31
CA TYR A 54 13.06 -11.05 15.91
C TYR A 54 11.86 -10.27 16.44
N ALA A 55 12.10 -9.40 17.43
CA ALA A 55 11.07 -8.59 18.05
C ALA A 55 11.33 -7.11 17.77
N GLU A 56 10.27 -6.39 17.43
CA GLU A 56 10.27 -4.95 17.23
C GLU A 56 9.38 -4.29 18.29
N LYS A 57 9.75 -3.07 18.68
CA LYS A 57 8.86 -2.21 19.47
C LYS A 57 7.59 -1.94 18.68
N TRP A 58 6.43 -1.99 19.35
CA TRP A 58 5.19 -1.55 18.72
C TRP A 58 5.19 -0.03 18.51
N ILE A 59 4.99 0.40 17.27
CA ILE A 59 5.01 1.80 16.88
C ILE A 59 3.58 2.40 16.92
N PRO A 60 3.32 3.44 17.73
CA PRO A 60 2.03 4.14 17.71
C PRO A 60 2.02 5.17 16.58
N PHE A 61 1.63 4.75 15.39
CA PHE A 61 1.62 5.59 14.20
C PHE A 61 0.23 6.17 13.91
N GLU A 62 0.20 7.29 13.17
CA GLU A 62 -1.04 7.92 12.71
C GLU A 62 -1.47 7.39 11.34
N LYS A 63 -0.51 7.16 10.43
CA LYS A 63 -0.75 6.67 9.07
C LYS A 63 0.36 5.76 8.58
N GLU A 64 0.03 4.89 7.64
CA GLU A 64 1.03 4.16 6.86
C GLU A 64 1.23 4.87 5.53
N LEU A 65 2.49 5.18 5.23
CA LEU A 65 2.91 5.78 3.97
C LEU A 65 3.79 4.80 3.21
N THR A 66 3.52 4.58 1.93
CA THR A 66 4.47 3.90 1.05
C THR A 66 5.05 4.88 0.05
N ILE A 67 6.36 4.80 -0.16
CA ILE A 67 7.07 5.54 -1.19
C ILE A 67 7.75 4.51 -2.10
N ILE A 68 7.46 4.60 -3.39
CA ILE A 68 8.12 3.81 -4.42
C ILE A 68 9.36 4.59 -4.87
N VAL A 69 10.50 3.92 -4.97
CA VAL A 69 11.77 4.51 -5.40
C VAL A 69 12.30 3.70 -6.56
N VAL A 70 12.69 4.38 -7.63
CA VAL A 70 13.53 3.82 -8.69
C VAL A 70 14.97 4.00 -8.28
N ARG A 71 15.77 2.95 -8.34
CA ARG A 71 17.22 2.98 -8.09
C ARG A 71 17.93 2.53 -9.35
N THR A 72 18.91 3.27 -9.85
CA THR A 72 19.65 2.96 -11.08
C THR A 72 21.12 2.71 -10.79
N GLU A 73 21.75 1.80 -11.52
CA GLU A 73 23.20 1.53 -11.46
C GLU A 73 23.79 1.47 -12.85
N ASP A 74 25.09 1.71 -12.95
CA ASP A 74 25.87 1.33 -14.13
C ASP A 74 26.26 -0.15 -14.09
N ASP A 75 26.87 -0.62 -15.19
CA ASP A 75 27.26 -2.03 -15.40
C ASP A 75 28.32 -2.55 -14.44
N GLU A 76 28.94 -1.66 -13.67
CA GLU A 76 29.86 -1.97 -12.57
C GLU A 76 29.16 -1.98 -11.21
N GLU A 77 27.83 -1.95 -11.19
CA GLU A 77 26.96 -1.89 -10.00
C GLU A 77 27.11 -0.59 -9.18
N ASN A 78 27.70 0.47 -9.74
CA ASN A 78 27.78 1.74 -9.04
C ASN A 78 26.44 2.47 -9.14
N LEU A 79 25.98 3.02 -8.02
CA LEU A 79 24.76 3.82 -7.96
C LEU A 79 24.88 5.06 -8.86
N GLN A 80 23.96 5.17 -9.82
CA GLN A 80 23.85 6.34 -10.69
C GLN A 80 22.88 7.37 -10.10
N ASP A 81 21.61 6.99 -9.89
CA ASP A 81 20.60 7.89 -9.33
C ASP A 81 19.46 7.16 -8.58
N VAL A 82 18.68 7.92 -7.83
CA VAL A 82 17.44 7.49 -7.17
C VAL A 82 16.30 8.46 -7.43
N HIS A 83 15.15 7.94 -7.83
CA HIS A 83 13.96 8.75 -8.13
C HIS A 83 12.77 8.25 -7.32
N ALA A 84 12.28 9.07 -6.39
CA ALA A 84 11.09 8.75 -5.62
C ALA A 84 9.81 9.16 -6.38
N TYR A 85 8.86 8.24 -6.41
CA TYR A 85 7.45 8.57 -6.64
C TYR A 85 6.92 9.33 -5.42
N PRO A 86 5.84 10.12 -5.56
CA PRO A 86 5.21 10.75 -4.41
C PRO A 86 4.70 9.72 -3.40
N ALA A 87 4.70 10.10 -2.12
CA ALA A 87 4.15 9.28 -1.06
C ALA A 87 2.66 8.97 -1.30
N VAL A 88 2.25 7.75 -0.95
CA VAL A 88 0.85 7.32 -0.94
C VAL A 88 0.47 6.80 0.44
N GLU A 89 -0.76 7.05 0.87
CA GLU A 89 -1.29 6.45 2.10
C GLU A 89 -1.81 5.06 1.78
N THR A 90 -1.40 4.06 2.57
CA THR A 90 -1.89 2.69 2.44
C THR A 90 -2.76 2.34 3.63
N ILE A 91 -3.89 1.69 3.39
CA ILE A 91 -4.76 1.17 4.44
C ILE A 91 -4.71 -0.35 4.39
N HIS A 92 -4.50 -0.96 5.56
CA HIS A 92 -4.48 -2.40 5.74
C HIS A 92 -5.61 -2.81 6.69
N GLU A 93 -6.30 -3.89 6.32
CA GLU A 93 -7.29 -4.58 7.15
C GLU A 93 -6.85 -6.04 7.23
N ASP A 94 -6.81 -6.61 8.43
CA ASP A 94 -6.31 -7.96 8.68
C ASP A 94 -4.93 -8.20 8.03
N SER A 95 -4.04 -7.20 8.14
CA SER A 95 -2.69 -7.19 7.54
C SER A 95 -2.63 -7.23 6.01
N ILE A 96 -3.77 -7.06 5.32
CA ILE A 96 -3.86 -7.02 3.86
C ILE A 96 -4.11 -5.58 3.41
N CYS A 97 -3.30 -5.06 2.47
CA CYS A 97 -3.54 -3.74 1.90
C CYS A 97 -4.84 -3.72 1.09
N THR A 98 -5.86 -3.00 1.58
CA THR A 98 -7.18 -2.90 0.94
C THR A 98 -7.29 -1.69 0.02
N SER A 99 -6.70 -0.56 0.41
CA SER A 99 -6.81 0.69 -0.34
C SER A 99 -5.55 1.55 -0.26
N VAL A 100 -5.36 2.37 -1.29
CA VAL A 100 -4.21 3.26 -1.44
C VAL A 100 -4.70 4.61 -1.95
N PHE A 101 -4.23 5.69 -1.32
CA PHE A 101 -4.67 7.05 -1.61
C PHE A 101 -3.48 7.92 -2.01
N TYR A 102 -3.65 8.67 -3.10
CA TYR A 102 -2.78 9.76 -3.49
C TYR A 102 -3.62 11.04 -3.66
N PRO A 103 -3.20 12.19 -3.11
CA PRO A 103 -2.18 12.30 -2.07
C PRO A 103 -2.61 11.61 -0.77
N PRO A 104 -1.68 11.36 0.18
CA PRO A 104 -2.03 10.91 1.52
C PRO A 104 -3.03 11.88 2.17
N ARG A 105 -4.12 11.37 2.75
CA ARG A 105 -5.20 12.21 3.26
C ARG A 105 -4.76 12.83 4.58
N GLN A 106 -5.05 14.12 4.78
CA GLN A 106 -4.73 14.84 6.02
C GLN A 106 -3.23 14.81 6.37
N VAL A 107 -2.36 14.76 5.37
CA VAL A 107 -0.90 14.92 5.52
C VAL A 107 -0.48 16.10 4.66
N SER A 108 0.35 16.99 5.20
CA SER A 108 0.83 18.15 4.46
C SER A 108 1.75 17.73 3.30
N THR A 109 1.82 18.58 2.27
CA THR A 109 2.73 18.37 1.14
C THR A 109 4.19 18.35 1.58
N ASP A 110 4.54 19.14 2.59
CA ASP A 110 5.90 19.26 3.10
C ASP A 110 6.34 17.99 3.82
N VAL A 111 5.46 17.39 4.61
CA VAL A 111 5.70 16.08 5.26
C VAL A 111 5.87 15.00 4.19
N CYS A 112 5.02 14.98 3.16
CA CYS A 112 5.15 14.01 2.07
C CYS A 112 6.47 14.18 1.31
N ALA A 113 6.89 15.42 1.03
CA ALA A 113 8.14 15.72 0.35
C ALA A 113 9.36 15.32 1.20
N LYS A 114 9.34 15.65 2.50
CA LYS A 114 10.39 15.27 3.46
C LYS A 114 10.50 13.75 3.56
N ALA A 115 9.37 13.04 3.71
CA ALA A 115 9.34 11.58 3.75
C ALA A 115 9.92 10.96 2.47
N SER A 116 9.50 11.45 1.30
CA SER A 116 9.97 10.97 -0.01
C SER A 116 11.48 11.18 -0.17
N LYS A 117 12.01 12.32 0.27
CA LYS A 117 13.45 12.62 0.26
C LYS A 117 14.23 11.70 1.20
N THR A 118 13.78 11.54 2.45
CA THR A 118 14.43 10.66 3.43
C THR A 118 14.47 9.21 2.94
N VAL A 119 13.38 8.73 2.36
CA VAL A 119 13.31 7.38 1.80
C VAL A 119 14.22 7.22 0.58
N ALA A 120 14.24 8.21 -0.34
CA ALA A 120 15.15 8.18 -1.49
C ALA A 120 16.61 8.06 -1.05
N GLU A 121 17.01 8.83 -0.04
CA GLU A 121 18.36 8.78 0.54
C GLU A 121 18.65 7.41 1.16
N ALA A 122 17.72 6.84 1.93
CA ALA A 122 17.88 5.51 2.50
C ALA A 122 18.10 4.42 1.43
N ILE A 123 17.40 4.51 0.29
CA ILE A 123 17.51 3.56 -0.83
C ILE A 123 18.81 3.69 -1.62
N ARG A 124 19.63 4.73 -1.39
CA ARG A 124 21.00 4.77 -1.93
C ARG A 124 21.90 3.68 -1.31
N THR A 125 21.57 3.20 -0.11
CA THR A 125 22.37 2.23 0.67
C THR A 125 22.31 0.79 0.15
N PRO A 126 21.13 0.17 -0.09
CA PRO A 126 21.07 -1.18 -0.64
C PRO A 126 21.63 -1.23 -2.07
N LYS A 127 22.10 -2.42 -2.47
CA LYS A 127 22.51 -2.71 -3.85
C LYS A 127 21.32 -3.12 -4.72
N GLY A 128 21.46 -2.95 -6.03
CA GLY A 128 20.56 -3.47 -7.04
C GLY A 128 19.82 -2.39 -7.83
N ARG A 129 19.41 -2.77 -9.04
CA ARG A 129 18.63 -1.92 -9.95
C ARG A 129 17.13 -2.22 -9.84
N GLY A 130 16.32 -1.21 -10.12
CA GLY A 130 14.90 -1.36 -10.32
C GLY A 130 14.07 -0.59 -9.30
N ILE A 131 13.05 -1.24 -8.75
CA ILE A 131 12.07 -0.61 -7.87
C ILE A 131 12.28 -1.09 -6.46
N PHE A 132 12.23 -0.15 -5.51
CA PHE A 132 12.18 -0.39 -4.08
C PHE A 132 10.94 0.29 -3.53
N ALA A 133 10.04 -0.48 -2.91
CA ALA A 133 8.92 0.08 -2.17
C ALA A 133 9.28 0.13 -0.69
N VAL A 134 9.22 1.31 -0.10
CA VAL A 134 9.50 1.50 1.33
C VAL A 134 8.19 1.81 2.03
N LYS A 135 7.76 0.90 2.90
CA LYS A 135 6.62 1.10 3.79
C LYS A 135 7.12 1.82 5.04
N ASN A 136 6.40 2.85 5.44
CA ASN A 136 6.76 3.72 6.55
C ASN A 136 5.56 3.92 7.46
N PHE A 137 5.82 4.13 8.73
CA PHE A 137 4.84 4.68 9.65
C PHE A 137 5.08 6.19 9.79
N LEU A 138 4.02 6.98 9.62
CA LEU A 138 3.98 8.40 9.96
C LEU A 138 3.59 8.55 11.42
N LEU A 139 4.42 9.24 12.20
CA LEU A 139 4.21 9.48 13.63
C LEU A 139 3.54 10.83 13.86
N LYS A 140 3.06 11.04 15.09
CA LYS A 140 2.34 12.26 15.52
C LYS A 140 3.18 13.54 15.44
N ASP A 141 4.50 13.43 15.51
CA ASP A 141 5.44 14.54 15.33
C ASP A 141 5.83 14.77 13.86
N GLU A 142 5.07 14.18 12.93
CA GLU A 142 5.27 14.21 11.49
C GLU A 142 6.59 13.57 11.01
N SER A 143 7.30 12.86 11.89
CA SER A 143 8.44 12.03 11.51
C SER A 143 7.98 10.71 10.88
N ILE A 144 8.87 10.07 10.13
CA ILE A 144 8.64 8.74 9.57
C ILE A 144 9.60 7.73 10.17
N THR A 145 9.15 6.49 10.31
CA THR A 145 10.02 5.33 10.56
C THR A 145 9.79 4.26 9.49
N VAL A 146 10.86 3.60 9.05
CA VAL A 146 10.77 2.53 8.05
C VAL A 146 10.24 1.27 8.73
N ASN A 147 9.22 0.66 8.13
CA ASN A 147 8.67 -0.63 8.54
C ASN A 147 9.25 -1.78 7.70
N GLU A 148 9.27 -1.63 6.37
CA GLU A 148 9.68 -2.69 5.45
C GLU A 148 10.18 -2.11 4.13
N VAL A 149 11.13 -2.78 3.50
CA VAL A 149 11.58 -2.49 2.13
C VAL A 149 11.34 -3.71 1.25
N ALA A 150 10.60 -3.53 0.15
CA ALA A 150 10.40 -4.55 -0.87
C ALA A 150 11.17 -4.15 -2.14
N PRO A 151 12.27 -4.84 -2.51
CA PRO A 151 13.11 -4.53 -3.67
C PRO A 151 12.48 -5.05 -4.97
N ARG A 152 11.22 -4.68 -5.22
CA ARG A 152 10.45 -5.05 -6.40
C ARG A 152 9.27 -4.09 -6.60
N PRO A 153 8.63 -4.09 -7.78
CA PRO A 153 7.31 -3.53 -7.92
C PRO A 153 6.36 -4.01 -6.82
N HIS A 154 5.55 -3.09 -6.29
CA HIS A 154 4.75 -3.28 -5.10
C HIS A 154 3.28 -2.94 -5.35
N ASN A 155 2.40 -3.57 -4.57
CA ASN A 155 0.95 -3.42 -4.64
C ASN A 155 0.52 -1.96 -4.61
N SER A 156 1.04 -1.19 -3.65
CA SER A 156 0.71 0.23 -3.51
C SER A 156 1.18 1.10 -4.66
N GLY A 157 2.14 0.65 -5.47
CA GLY A 157 2.57 1.37 -6.67
C GLY A 157 1.64 1.16 -7.87
N HIS A 158 0.63 0.27 -7.82
CA HIS A 158 -0.27 0.06 -8.97
C HIS A 158 -1.12 1.31 -9.24
N ILE A 159 -1.36 2.15 -8.22
CA ILE A 159 -1.99 3.46 -8.37
C ILE A 159 -1.30 4.34 -9.43
N PHE A 160 0.00 4.16 -9.65
CA PHE A 160 0.77 4.93 -10.64
C PHE A 160 0.64 4.42 -12.08
N ILE A 161 -0.08 3.31 -12.32
CA ILE A 161 -0.48 2.94 -13.70
C ILE A 161 -1.37 4.05 -14.28
N GLY A 162 -2.41 4.43 -13.56
CA GLY A 162 -3.25 5.59 -13.92
C GLY A 162 -2.68 6.92 -13.44
N GLY A 163 -1.97 6.92 -12.30
CA GLY A 163 -1.45 8.14 -11.69
C GLY A 163 -0.28 8.77 -12.47
N ILE A 164 0.66 7.98 -12.98
CA ILE A 164 1.84 8.42 -13.74
C ILE A 164 1.96 7.53 -14.99
N PRO A 165 1.04 7.62 -15.96
CA PRO A 165 0.95 6.65 -17.05
C PRO A 165 2.20 6.63 -17.95
N TYR A 166 2.91 7.75 -18.08
CA TYR A 166 4.16 7.81 -18.86
C TYR A 166 5.32 7.06 -18.19
N MET A 167 5.26 6.81 -16.88
CA MET A 167 6.28 6.13 -16.11
C MET A 167 5.69 5.38 -14.90
N SER A 168 4.87 4.37 -15.17
CA SER A 168 4.39 3.45 -14.12
C SER A 168 5.59 2.74 -13.46
N GLN A 169 5.41 2.23 -12.24
CA GLN A 169 6.49 1.50 -11.55
C GLN A 169 7.06 0.34 -12.38
N TYR A 170 6.25 -0.31 -13.22
CA TYR A 170 6.70 -1.42 -14.07
C TYR A 170 7.59 -0.94 -15.20
N LYS A 171 7.20 0.16 -15.85
CA LYS A 171 8.02 0.79 -16.89
C LYS A 171 9.33 1.31 -16.28
N ALA A 172 9.26 1.97 -15.13
CA ALA A 172 10.44 2.43 -14.43
C ALA A 172 11.38 1.28 -14.00
N HIS A 173 10.81 0.16 -13.54
CA HIS A 173 11.57 -1.04 -13.22
C HIS A 173 12.37 -1.53 -14.42
N LEU A 174 11.70 -1.71 -15.56
CA LEU A 174 12.35 -2.14 -16.81
C LEU A 174 13.43 -1.15 -17.26
N TYR A 175 13.13 0.15 -17.24
CA TYR A 175 14.07 1.17 -17.69
C TYR A 175 15.32 1.24 -16.81
N SER A 176 15.16 1.06 -15.49
CA SER A 176 16.28 0.99 -14.55
C SER A 176 17.12 -0.27 -14.76
N VAL A 177 16.48 -1.44 -14.89
CA VAL A 177 17.18 -2.72 -15.13
C VAL A 177 17.96 -2.67 -16.45
N LEU A 178 17.38 -2.10 -17.50
CA LEU A 178 17.99 -1.95 -18.82
C LEU A 178 19.04 -0.82 -18.91
N GLY A 179 19.27 -0.04 -17.84
CA GLY A 179 20.24 1.06 -17.86
C GLY A 179 19.84 2.26 -18.74
N ILE A 180 18.56 2.40 -19.08
CA ILE A 180 18.03 3.45 -19.98
C ILE A 180 17.10 4.44 -19.25
N PHE A 181 17.21 4.52 -17.93
CA PHE A 181 16.35 5.39 -17.14
C PHE A 181 16.71 6.87 -17.37
N PRO A 182 15.75 7.78 -17.66
CA PRO A 182 16.09 9.16 -17.97
C PRO A 182 16.47 9.95 -16.71
N HIS A 183 17.70 10.47 -16.64
CA HIS A 183 18.22 11.18 -15.46
C HIS A 183 17.38 12.40 -15.03
N SER A 184 16.81 13.15 -15.98
CA SER A 184 16.05 14.37 -15.67
C SER A 184 14.54 14.15 -15.48
N ILE A 185 14.09 12.91 -15.34
CA ILE A 185 12.65 12.62 -15.21
C ILE A 185 12.11 13.13 -13.87
N LYS A 186 10.94 13.76 -13.92
CA LYS A 186 10.16 14.10 -12.72
C LYS A 186 8.99 13.14 -12.67
N LEU A 187 8.91 12.31 -11.64
CA LEU A 187 7.81 11.37 -11.41
C LEU A 187 6.61 12.11 -10.80
N GLN A 188 5.94 12.92 -11.61
CA GLN A 188 4.78 13.72 -11.21
C GLN A 188 3.46 13.05 -11.64
N PRO A 189 2.51 12.85 -10.71
CA PRO A 189 1.16 12.39 -11.00
C PRO A 189 0.40 13.32 -11.91
N HIS A 190 -0.15 12.75 -12.97
CA HIS A 190 -1.03 13.42 -13.93
C HIS A 190 -2.47 13.47 -13.42
N VAL A 191 -2.70 13.64 -12.11
CA VAL A 191 -4.06 13.68 -11.54
C VAL A 191 -4.36 15.08 -11.03
N SER A 192 -5.58 15.58 -11.28
CA SER A 192 -5.96 16.95 -10.93
C SER A 192 -6.23 17.15 -9.44
N ALA A 193 -6.71 16.09 -8.77
CA ALA A 193 -7.11 16.12 -7.36
C ALA A 193 -6.53 14.95 -6.59
N ALA A 194 -6.86 13.73 -7.01
CA ALA A 194 -6.57 12.51 -6.29
C ALA A 194 -6.55 11.28 -7.21
N ALA A 195 -5.90 10.23 -6.71
CA ALA A 195 -6.05 8.87 -7.18
C ALA A 195 -6.38 7.96 -5.99
N ILE A 196 -7.20 6.94 -6.24
CA ILE A 196 -7.52 5.90 -5.28
C ILE A 196 -7.35 4.56 -5.95
N MET A 197 -6.66 3.65 -5.29
CA MET A 197 -6.58 2.26 -5.71
C MET A 197 -7.23 1.37 -4.67
N LEU A 198 -8.10 0.47 -5.11
CA LEU A 198 -8.77 -0.52 -4.28
C LEU A 198 -8.34 -1.91 -4.75
N ASN A 199 -7.86 -2.75 -3.83
CA ASN A 199 -7.58 -4.14 -4.14
C ASN A 199 -8.89 -4.94 -4.22
N ILE A 200 -8.95 -5.83 -5.21
CA ILE A 200 -10.00 -6.84 -5.32
C ILE A 200 -9.46 -8.13 -4.72
N LEU A 201 -10.08 -8.56 -3.63
CA LEU A 201 -9.79 -9.84 -2.97
C LEU A 201 -10.80 -10.89 -3.42
N GLY A 202 -10.34 -12.14 -3.56
CA GLY A 202 -11.22 -13.29 -3.75
C GLY A 202 -12.05 -13.52 -2.49
N GLY A 203 -13.36 -13.76 -2.67
CA GLY A 203 -14.22 -14.25 -1.60
C GLY A 203 -14.20 -15.77 -1.48
N ILE A 204 -14.98 -16.26 -0.52
CA ILE A 204 -15.30 -17.69 -0.40
C ILE A 204 -16.12 -18.12 -1.62
N ASP A 205 -17.12 -17.31 -1.97
CA ASP A 205 -17.86 -17.46 -3.22
C ASP A 205 -17.01 -16.92 -4.37
N GLY A 206 -16.71 -17.78 -5.35
CA GLY A 206 -15.84 -17.43 -6.47
C GLY A 206 -16.29 -16.19 -7.24
N GLU A 207 -17.58 -15.88 -7.24
CA GLU A 207 -18.20 -14.75 -7.95
C GLU A 207 -18.27 -13.45 -7.13
N SER A 208 -17.76 -13.42 -5.89
CA SER A 208 -17.92 -12.26 -4.99
C SER A 208 -17.40 -10.95 -5.58
N HIS A 209 -16.44 -11.03 -6.50
CA HIS A 209 -15.82 -9.89 -7.18
C HIS A 209 -16.55 -9.46 -8.47
N GLN A 210 -17.48 -10.28 -8.99
CA GLN A 210 -18.23 -10.01 -10.21
C GLN A 210 -19.13 -8.76 -10.06
N ALA A 211 -19.61 -8.48 -8.85
CA ALA A 211 -20.39 -7.27 -8.56
C ALA A 211 -19.56 -5.99 -8.73
N LEU A 212 -18.30 -5.99 -8.26
CA LEU A 212 -17.37 -4.87 -8.45
C LEU A 212 -17.01 -4.68 -9.92
N PHE A 213 -16.82 -5.79 -10.65
CA PHE A 213 -16.62 -5.78 -12.09
C PHE A 213 -17.81 -5.14 -12.84
N ASN A 214 -19.03 -5.61 -12.56
CA ASN A 214 -20.23 -5.11 -13.23
C ASN A 214 -20.45 -3.62 -12.93
N LEU A 215 -20.25 -3.22 -11.68
CA LEU A 215 -20.37 -1.82 -11.27
C LEU A 215 -19.34 -0.93 -11.97
N THR A 216 -18.07 -1.32 -11.99
CA THR A 216 -17.02 -0.55 -12.68
C THR A 216 -17.26 -0.45 -14.18
N SER A 217 -17.73 -1.55 -14.80
CA SER A 217 -18.07 -1.58 -16.23
C SER A 217 -19.21 -0.62 -16.59
N GLN A 218 -20.25 -0.54 -15.75
CA GLN A 218 -21.35 0.42 -15.94
C GLN A 218 -20.91 1.88 -15.77
N MET A 219 -19.84 2.11 -15.02
CA MET A 219 -19.37 3.47 -14.75
C MET A 219 -18.53 4.06 -15.88
N TYR A 220 -17.95 3.24 -16.76
CA TYR A 220 -17.17 3.72 -17.90
C TYR A 220 -17.95 4.68 -18.80
N SER A 221 -19.27 4.50 -18.93
CA SER A 221 -20.13 5.32 -19.79
C SER A 221 -20.67 6.59 -19.12
N THR A 222 -20.55 6.74 -17.79
CA THR A 222 -21.25 7.79 -17.04
C THR A 222 -20.32 8.85 -16.43
N MET A 223 -19.02 8.58 -16.34
CA MET A 223 -18.08 9.48 -15.68
C MET A 223 -17.36 10.40 -16.66
N THR A 224 -17.52 11.72 -16.46
CA THR A 224 -16.91 12.73 -17.33
C THR A 224 -15.65 13.37 -16.74
N ILE A 225 -15.38 13.22 -15.43
CA ILE A 225 -14.30 13.92 -14.70
C ILE A 225 -13.31 12.97 -13.99
N MET A 226 -13.45 11.66 -14.18
CA MET A 226 -12.57 10.64 -13.60
C MET A 226 -12.37 9.54 -14.63
N ASP A 227 -11.18 8.94 -14.62
CA ASP A 227 -10.99 7.65 -15.27
C ASP A 227 -11.02 6.55 -14.22
N ILE A 228 -11.54 5.40 -14.64
CA ILE A 228 -11.54 4.17 -13.88
C ILE A 228 -10.71 3.18 -14.68
N SER A 229 -9.78 2.51 -14.03
CA SER A 229 -8.97 1.44 -14.63
C SER A 229 -9.18 0.19 -13.80
N LEU A 230 -9.71 -0.85 -14.43
CA LEU A 230 -9.86 -2.17 -13.82
C LEU A 230 -8.73 -3.06 -14.33
N HIS A 231 -8.03 -3.70 -13.39
CA HIS A 231 -6.99 -4.67 -13.69
C HIS A 231 -7.32 -5.99 -13.02
N LEU A 232 -7.56 -7.03 -13.81
CA LEU A 232 -7.75 -8.40 -13.33
C LEU A 232 -6.51 -9.23 -13.65
N TYR A 233 -6.09 -10.07 -12.71
CA TYR A 233 -4.85 -10.84 -12.82
C TYR A 233 -5.04 -12.24 -13.41
N GLY A 234 -6.26 -12.62 -13.81
CA GLY A 234 -6.57 -13.97 -14.30
C GLY A 234 -6.39 -15.07 -13.26
N LYS A 235 -6.44 -14.74 -11.96
CA LYS A 235 -6.27 -15.70 -10.86
C LYS A 235 -7.62 -16.23 -10.40
N SER A 236 -7.70 -17.54 -10.15
CA SER A 236 -8.87 -18.12 -9.48
C SER A 236 -9.07 -17.51 -8.09
N PRO A 237 -10.32 -17.18 -7.72
CA PRO A 237 -10.66 -16.58 -6.43
C PRO A 237 -10.38 -17.57 -5.31
N LYS A 238 -9.74 -17.06 -4.25
CA LYS A 238 -9.58 -17.74 -2.95
C LYS A 238 -9.69 -16.67 -1.86
N PRO A 239 -10.22 -16.99 -0.66
CA PRO A 239 -10.28 -16.05 0.45
C PRO A 239 -8.93 -15.34 0.70
N GLY A 240 -8.93 -14.02 0.74
CA GLY A 240 -7.75 -13.18 0.97
C GLY A 240 -6.79 -13.03 -0.23
N ARG A 241 -6.99 -13.78 -1.33
CA ARG A 241 -6.11 -13.70 -2.50
C ARG A 241 -6.40 -12.44 -3.30
N LYS A 242 -5.37 -11.63 -3.57
CA LYS A 242 -5.44 -10.49 -4.49
C LYS A 242 -5.63 -11.00 -5.93
N ILE A 243 -6.81 -10.74 -6.50
CA ILE A 243 -7.21 -11.18 -7.86
C ILE A 243 -7.30 -10.04 -8.87
N GLY A 244 -7.28 -8.80 -8.40
CA GLY A 244 -7.24 -7.61 -9.24
C GLY A 244 -7.11 -6.34 -8.42
N HIS A 245 -7.21 -5.19 -9.09
CA HIS A 245 -7.39 -3.88 -8.47
C HIS A 245 -8.19 -2.95 -9.36
N ILE A 246 -8.78 -1.93 -8.76
CA ILE A 246 -9.43 -0.81 -9.44
C ILE A 246 -8.65 0.44 -9.08
N THR A 247 -8.31 1.26 -10.06
CA THR A 247 -7.75 2.59 -9.85
C THR A 247 -8.73 3.63 -10.38
N VAL A 248 -9.09 4.58 -9.54
CA VAL A 248 -9.88 5.76 -9.89
C VAL A 248 -8.96 6.96 -9.83
N THR A 249 -8.87 7.70 -10.92
CA THR A 249 -7.99 8.87 -11.04
C THR A 249 -8.82 10.06 -11.49
N SER A 250 -8.68 11.17 -10.79
CA SER A 250 -9.32 12.42 -11.20
C SER A 250 -8.45 13.11 -12.23
N TYR A 251 -9.05 13.58 -13.32
CA TYR A 251 -8.38 14.46 -14.28
C TYR A 251 -9.23 15.69 -14.52
N ASP A 252 -8.58 16.82 -14.75
CA ASP A 252 -9.31 18.00 -15.22
C ASP A 252 -9.33 17.97 -16.74
N LYS A 253 -10.45 17.54 -17.33
CA LYS A 253 -10.65 17.66 -18.79
C LYS A 253 -10.53 19.11 -19.26
N ALA A 254 -10.75 20.11 -18.40
CA ALA A 254 -10.57 21.52 -18.74
C ALA A 254 -9.15 22.06 -18.51
N ALA A 255 -8.15 21.26 -18.13
CA ALA A 255 -6.78 21.70 -18.33
C ALA A 255 -6.43 21.85 -19.83
N GLN A 256 -7.28 21.33 -20.72
CA GLN A 256 -7.26 21.54 -22.17
C GLN A 256 -8.24 22.62 -22.67
N ALA A 257 -9.03 23.26 -21.80
CA ALA A 257 -9.96 24.34 -22.16
C ALA A 257 -9.86 25.48 -21.13
N PRO A 258 -9.50 26.71 -21.52
CA PRO A 258 -9.15 27.78 -20.58
C PRO A 258 -10.33 28.12 -19.64
N CYS A 259 -10.27 27.68 -18.38
CA CYS A 259 -11.23 28.08 -17.36
C CYS A 259 -10.55 28.95 -16.30
N ALA A 260 -10.93 30.23 -16.28
CA ALA A 260 -10.13 31.33 -15.73
C ALA A 260 -10.39 31.71 -14.25
N SER A 261 -10.95 30.84 -13.40
CA SER A 261 -11.19 31.22 -11.98
C SER A 261 -10.86 30.16 -10.92
N LYS A 262 -10.21 30.61 -9.84
CA LYS A 262 -9.85 29.81 -8.64
C LYS A 262 -11.05 29.18 -7.93
N SER A 263 -12.25 29.78 -8.08
CA SER A 263 -13.51 29.27 -7.52
C SER A 263 -14.00 27.99 -8.22
N CYS A 264 -13.81 27.91 -9.55
CA CYS A 264 -14.19 26.74 -10.35
C CYS A 264 -13.32 25.52 -10.00
N TYR A 265 -12.01 25.73 -9.82
CA TYR A 265 -11.08 24.70 -9.36
C TYR A 265 -11.45 24.12 -7.99
N ARG A 266 -11.79 24.97 -7.00
CA ARG A 266 -12.19 24.50 -5.67
C ARG A 266 -13.47 23.66 -5.70
N LYS A 267 -14.48 24.04 -6.48
CA LYS A 267 -15.72 23.25 -6.63
C LYS A 267 -15.49 21.91 -7.33
N ARG A 268 -14.64 21.87 -8.37
CA ARG A 268 -14.28 20.63 -9.08
C ARG A 268 -13.48 19.69 -8.20
N LEU A 269 -12.48 20.21 -7.49
CA LEU A 269 -11.70 19.44 -6.51
C LEU A 269 -12.62 18.83 -5.43
N TYR A 270 -13.55 19.62 -4.90
CA TYR A 270 -14.51 19.16 -3.89
C TYR A 270 -15.45 18.08 -4.44
N MET A 271 -15.92 18.22 -5.69
CA MET A 271 -16.75 17.21 -6.35
C MET A 271 -15.99 15.93 -6.66
N SER A 272 -14.74 16.02 -7.12
CA SER A 272 -13.89 14.84 -7.37
C SER A 272 -13.56 14.12 -6.06
N ILE A 273 -13.24 14.85 -4.98
CA ILE A 273 -13.01 14.26 -3.66
C ILE A 273 -14.30 13.67 -3.09
N PHE A 274 -15.45 14.35 -3.26
CA PHE A 274 -16.76 13.86 -2.82
C PHE A 274 -17.17 12.60 -3.58
N TRP A 275 -17.01 12.56 -4.90
CA TRP A 275 -17.31 11.39 -5.72
C TRP A 275 -16.34 10.26 -5.46
N ALA A 276 -15.04 10.54 -5.28
CA ALA A 276 -14.07 9.52 -4.91
C ALA A 276 -14.37 8.96 -3.51
N ARG A 277 -14.80 9.80 -2.55
CA ARG A 277 -15.29 9.35 -1.23
C ARG A 277 -16.61 8.58 -1.31
N TYR A 278 -17.56 9.02 -2.13
CA TYR A 278 -18.84 8.36 -2.36
C TYR A 278 -18.65 7.00 -3.06
N MET A 279 -17.70 6.93 -4.00
CA MET A 279 -17.29 5.69 -4.66
C MET A 279 -16.55 4.77 -3.71
N CYS A 280 -15.65 5.29 -2.88
CA CYS A 280 -15.12 4.53 -1.77
C CYS A 280 -16.26 4.01 -0.90
N LEU A 281 -17.22 4.83 -0.46
CA LEU A 281 -18.33 4.33 0.35
C LEU A 281 -19.15 3.26 -0.36
N LYS A 282 -19.47 3.40 -1.66
CA LYS A 282 -20.22 2.38 -2.41
C LYS A 282 -19.42 1.10 -2.63
N LEU A 283 -18.17 1.21 -3.09
CA LEU A 283 -17.29 0.07 -3.36
C LEU A 283 -16.87 -0.62 -2.05
N PHE A 284 -16.57 0.16 -1.00
CA PHE A 284 -16.22 -0.31 0.33
C PHE A 284 -17.41 -0.90 1.06
N CYS A 285 -18.61 -0.29 1.03
CA CYS A 285 -19.79 -0.94 1.58
C CYS A 285 -20.05 -2.27 0.87
N LEU A 286 -19.85 -2.39 -0.44
CA LEU A 286 -20.02 -3.66 -1.15
C LEU A 286 -18.94 -4.71 -0.83
N SER A 287 -17.67 -4.31 -0.66
CA SER A 287 -16.59 -5.22 -0.26
C SER A 287 -16.71 -5.65 1.21
N SER A 288 -17.07 -4.71 2.09
CA SER A 288 -17.11 -4.91 3.54
C SER A 288 -18.44 -5.54 4.00
N PHE A 289 -19.60 -5.29 3.35
CA PHE A 289 -20.85 -5.98 3.71
C PHE A 289 -20.74 -7.50 3.51
N ARG A 290 -20.01 -7.95 2.49
CA ARG A 290 -19.83 -9.38 2.23
C ARG A 290 -18.68 -10.00 3.02
N ALA A 291 -17.61 -9.25 3.28
CA ALA A 291 -16.54 -9.71 4.17
C ALA A 291 -17.03 -9.85 5.64
N LEU A 292 -17.84 -8.91 6.14
CA LEU A 292 -18.37 -8.94 7.51
C LEU A 292 -19.42 -10.03 7.73
N GLN A 293 -20.25 -10.34 6.73
CA GLN A 293 -21.21 -11.46 6.86
C GLN A 293 -20.52 -12.83 6.90
N HIS A 294 -19.24 -12.95 6.55
CA HIS A 294 -18.54 -14.24 6.47
C HIS A 294 -17.32 -14.37 7.38
N GLY A 295 -16.75 -13.26 7.87
CA GLY A 295 -15.71 -13.25 8.91
C GLY A 295 -16.16 -13.88 10.24
N ALA A 296 -17.47 -13.84 10.53
CA ALA A 296 -18.05 -14.57 11.66
C ALA A 296 -17.95 -16.10 11.51
N SER A 297 -17.84 -16.63 10.28
CA SER A 297 -17.70 -18.08 10.05
C SER A 297 -16.24 -18.57 10.11
N ILE A 298 -15.27 -17.70 9.82
CA ILE A 298 -13.84 -18.05 9.84
C ILE A 298 -13.33 -18.25 11.27
N LEU A 299 -13.90 -17.52 12.25
CA LEU A 299 -13.65 -17.80 13.67
C LEU A 299 -14.31 -19.11 14.14
N HIS A 300 -15.39 -19.55 13.48
CA HIS A 300 -16.13 -20.74 13.89
C HIS A 300 -15.53 -22.05 13.35
N GLN A 301 -14.90 -22.02 12.15
CA GLN A 301 -14.27 -23.22 11.56
C GLN A 301 -12.87 -23.55 12.09
N ARG A 302 -12.20 -22.64 12.82
CA ARG A 302 -10.88 -22.90 13.43
C ARG A 302 -10.93 -23.39 14.89
N LEU A 303 -12.13 -23.50 15.49
CA LEU A 303 -12.33 -23.87 16.90
C LEU A 303 -12.94 -25.26 17.12
N LEU A 304 -13.16 -26.05 16.07
CA LEU A 304 -13.64 -27.43 16.21
C LEU A 304 -12.57 -28.40 15.71
N PRO A 305 -12.07 -29.32 16.55
CA PRO A 305 -11.17 -30.37 16.11
C PRO A 305 -11.95 -31.38 15.26
N ASN A 306 -11.32 -31.81 14.15
CA ASN A 306 -11.56 -33.15 13.62
C ASN A 306 -10.65 -34.12 14.38
#